data_AF-A0A843CJ07-F1
#
_entry.id   AF-A0A843CJ07-F1
#
_cell.length_a   1.000
_cell.length_b   1.000
_cell.length_c   1.000
_cell.angle_alpha   90.00
_cell.angle_beta   90.00
_cell.angle_gamma   90.00
#
_symmetry.space_group_name_H-M   'P 1'
#
loop_
_entity.id
_entity.type
_entity.pdbx_description
1 polymer ?
#
loop_
_entity_poly.entity_id
_entity_poly.type
_entity_poly.pdbx_seq_one_letter_code
_entity_poly.pdbx_strand_id
1 'polypeptide(L)' 'MTDIFEIFSQFSYFGVFLILIGANAVPILMPPTWIILSSFYVFDPSLDPILLSIVGATGATIGRFILKKSAVFLENL' A
#
# COMPACT_ATOMS: atom_id res chain seq x y z
N MET A 1 23.39 8.33 9.00
CA MET A 1 22.35 8.72 8.03
C MET A 1 21.63 7.43 7.72
N THR A 2 20.51 7.17 8.38
CA THR A 2 19.74 5.93 8.15
C THR A 2 19.14 6.06 6.76
N ASP A 3 19.59 5.21 5.85
CA ASP A 3 19.09 5.23 4.49
C ASP A 3 17.60 4.89 4.54
N ILE A 4 16.79 5.73 3.89
CA ILE A 4 15.35 5.49 3.74
C ILE A 4 15.10 4.05 3.22
N PHE A 5 16.03 3.52 2.43
CA PHE A 5 16.06 2.15 1.93
C PHE A 5 16.28 1.07 3.01
N GLU A 6 17.04 1.34 4.07
CA GLU A 6 17.27 0.43 5.21
C GLU A 6 16.00 0.28 6.06
N ILE A 7 15.23 1.36 6.21
CA ILE A 7 13.91 1.34 6.85
C ILE A 7 12.97 0.43 6.04
N PHE A 8 12.94 0.57 4.71
CA PHE A 8 12.12 -0.28 3.84
C PHE A 8 12.57 -1.75 3.79
N SER A 9 13.87 -2.04 3.94
CA SER A 9 14.37 -3.43 3.98
C SER A 9 13.95 -4.18 5.24
N GLN A 10 13.62 -3.48 6.33
CA GLN A 10 13.09 -4.09 7.56
C GLN A 10 11.58 -4.36 7.50
N PHE A 11 10.87 -3.72 6.57
CA PHE A 11 9.41 -3.77 6.47
C PHE A 11 8.91 -4.86 5.50
N SER A 12 9.33 -6.11 5.75
CA SER A 12 8.95 -7.36 5.05
C SER A 12 7.61 -7.33 4.28
N TYR A 13 6.46 -7.42 4.96
CA TYR A 13 5.13 -7.29 4.35
C TYR A 13 4.34 -6.09 4.90
N PHE A 14 4.71 -5.65 6.10
CA PHE A 14 4.01 -4.59 6.81
C PHE A 14 4.22 -3.20 6.16
N GLY A 15 5.38 -2.96 5.56
CA GLY A 15 5.61 -1.70 4.82
C GLY A 15 4.79 -1.63 3.55
N VAL A 16 4.75 -2.73 2.79
CA VAL A 16 3.90 -2.86 1.61
C VAL A 16 2.44 -2.58 1.98
N PHE A 17 1.98 -3.13 3.10
CA PHE A 17 0.63 -2.89 3.62
C PHE A 17 0.35 -1.40 3.89
N LEU A 18 1.21 -0.71 4.63
CA LEU A 18 1.04 0.71 4.95
C LEU A 18 1.07 1.60 3.71
N ILE A 19 1.99 1.32 2.79
CA ILE A 19 2.08 2.04 1.51
C ILE A 19 0.80 1.87 0.72
N LEU A 20 0.24 0.66 0.66
CA LEU A 20 -0.99 0.40 -0.08
C LEU A 20 -2.23 1.04 0.53
N ILE A 21 -2.30 1.14 1.85
CA ILE A 21 -3.34 1.91 2.53
C ILE A 21 -3.25 3.37 2.10
N GLY A 22 -2.07 4.00 2.24
CA GLY A 22 -1.86 5.38 1.82
C GLY A 22 -2.16 5.58 0.33
N ALA A 23 -1.66 4.68 -0.51
CA ALA A 23 -1.84 4.68 -1.96
C ALA A 23 -3.31 4.52 -2.41
N ASN A 24 -4.18 3.99 -1.57
CA ASN A 24 -5.60 3.84 -1.87
C ASN A 24 -6.50 4.80 -1.09
N ALA A 25 -5.94 5.56 -0.14
CA ALA A 25 -6.64 6.55 0.67
C ALA A 25 -6.70 7.95 0.03
N VAL A 26 -5.97 8.19 -1.07
CA VAL A 26 -5.97 9.48 -1.79
C VAL A 26 -6.75 9.34 -3.12
N PRO A 27 -7.45 10.39 -3.56
CA PRO A 27 -8.14 10.37 -4.84
C PRO A 27 -7.19 10.34 -6.05
N ILE A 28 -7.41 9.33 -6.92
CA ILE A 28 -7.06 9.23 -8.35
C ILE A 28 -5.57 9.25 -8.77
N LEU A 29 -4.65 9.91 -8.06
CA LEU A 29 -3.28 10.17 -8.53
C LEU A 29 -2.23 9.12 -8.11
N MET A 30 -2.64 7.88 -7.82
CA MET A 30 -1.71 6.84 -7.37
C MET A 30 -1.54 5.73 -8.40
N PRO A 31 -0.31 5.17 -8.51
CA PRO A 31 -0.07 4.06 -9.40
C PRO A 31 -0.96 2.87 -9.02
N PRO A 32 -1.39 2.06 -9.99
CA PRO A 32 -2.20 0.88 -9.70
C PRO A 32 -1.52 -0.03 -8.67
N THR A 33 -2.29 -0.56 -7.71
CA THR A 33 -1.81 -1.44 -6.61
C THR A 33 -0.85 -2.54 -7.07
N TRP A 34 -1.06 -3.06 -8.27
CA TRP A 34 -0.34 -4.16 -8.89
C TRP A 34 1.05 -3.73 -9.38
N ILE A 35 1.24 -2.46 -9.76
CA ILE A 35 2.57 -1.89 -10.02
C ILE A 35 3.38 -1.76 -8.72
N ILE A 36 2.71 -1.38 -7.62
CA ILE A 36 3.37 -1.29 -6.31
C ILE A 36 3.85 -2.68 -5.89
N LEU A 37 2.96 -3.68 -5.93
CA LEU A 37 3.28 -5.08 -5.60
C LEU A 37 4.39 -5.65 -6.47
N SER A 38 4.35 -5.46 -7.80
CA SER A 38 5.40 -5.95 -8.68
C SER A 38 6.75 -5.28 -8.43
N SER A 39 6.76 -4.00 -8.07
CA SER A 39 7.99 -3.29 -7.71
C SER A 39 8.65 -3.88 -6.47
N PHE A 40 7.86 -4.22 -5.44
CA PHE A 40 8.37 -4.89 -4.24
C PHE A 40 8.89 -6.29 -4.52
N TYR A 41 8.18 -7.06 -5.36
CA TYR A 41 8.63 -8.41 -5.74
C TYR A 41 9.91 -8.41 -6.57
N VAL A 42 10.08 -7.42 -7.46
CA VAL A 42 11.34 -7.26 -8.23
C VAL A 42 12.49 -6.82 -7.33
N PHE A 43 12.22 -6.00 -6.32
CA PHE A 43 13.23 -5.53 -5.38
C PHE A 43 13.67 -6.63 -4.39
N ASP A 44 12.72 -7.42 -3.89
CA ASP A 44 12.98 -8.56 -3.01
C ASP A 44 12.21 -9.81 -3.49
N PRO A 45 12.85 -10.65 -4.31
CA PRO A 45 12.25 -11.89 -4.80
C PRO A 45 12.02 -12.96 -3.72
N SER A 46 12.48 -12.75 -2.48
CA SER A 46 12.24 -13.67 -1.36
C SER A 46 10.80 -13.58 -0.82
N LEU A 47 10.06 -12.52 -1.17
CA LEU A 47 8.66 -12.34 -0.80
C LEU A 47 7.76 -13.27 -1.61
N ASP A 48 6.83 -13.96 -0.93
CA ASP A 48 5.86 -14.84 -1.58
C ASP A 48 4.78 -14.00 -2.30
N PRO A 49 4.59 -14.16 -3.63
CA PRO A 49 3.56 -13.45 -4.38
C PRO A 49 2.13 -13.63 -3.83
N ILE A 50 1.81 -14.79 -3.26
CA ILE A 50 0.50 -15.08 -2.68
C ILE A 50 0.28 -14.22 -1.45
N LEU A 51 1.24 -14.20 -0.51
CA LEU A 51 1.16 -13.35 0.68
C LEU A 51 1.14 -11.87 0.29
N LEU A 52 1.96 -11.48 -0.68
CA LEU A 52 1.98 -10.12 -1.22
C LEU A 52 0.61 -9.72 -1.79
N SER A 53 -0.08 -10.63 -2.46
CA SER A 53 -1.41 -10.37 -3.03
C SER A 53 -2.50 -10.21 -1.97
N ILE A 54 -2.43 -10.98 -0.88
CA ILE A 54 -3.36 -10.89 0.26
C ILE A 54 -3.15 -9.56 1.00
N VAL A 55 -1.91 -9.22 1.30
CA VAL A 55 -1.53 -7.92 1.88
C VAL A 55 -1.92 -6.78 0.95
N GLY A 56 -1.72 -7.00 -0.35
CA GLY A 56 -2.18 -6.20 -1.47
C GLY A 56 -3.64 -5.80 -1.39
N ALA A 57 -4.50 -6.81 -1.43
CA ALA A 57 -5.94 -6.68 -1.45
C ALA A 57 -6.49 -6.07 -0.16
N THR A 58 -5.97 -6.49 0.99
CA THR A 58 -6.40 -5.97 2.30
C THR A 58 -6.03 -4.49 2.47
N GLY A 59 -4.79 -4.10 2.17
CA GLY A 59 -4.35 -2.72 2.23
C GLY A 59 -5.13 -1.80 1.28
N ALA A 60 -5.35 -2.26 0.05
CA ALA A 60 -6.17 -1.51 -0.92
C ALA A 60 -7.63 -1.34 -0.48
N THR A 61 -8.23 -2.40 0.08
CA THR A 61 -9.61 -2.35 0.60
C THR A 61 -9.75 -1.35 1.74
N ILE A 62 -8.82 -1.37 2.69
CA ILE A 62 -8.80 -0.44 3.82
C ILE A 62 -8.59 1.00 3.33
N GLY A 63 -7.63 1.24 2.43
CA GLY A 63 -7.39 2.56 1.86
C GLY A 63 -8.63 3.12 1.16
N ARG A 64 -9.31 2.31 0.32
CA ARG A 64 -10.55 2.73 -0.35
C ARG A 64 -11.69 2.99 0.63
N PHE A 65 -11.78 2.21 1.70
CA PHE A 65 -12.76 2.45 2.76
C PHE A 65 -12.51 3.77 3.47
N ILE A 66 -11.26 4.09 3.79
CA ILE A 66 -10.86 5.38 4.39
C ILE A 66 -11.23 6.53 3.45
N LEU A 67 -10.87 6.42 2.16
CA LEU A 67 -11.21 7.42 1.15
C LEU A 67 -12.73 7.65 1.11
N LYS A 68 -13.53 6.58 1.03
CA LYS A 68 -14.99 6.67 1.05
C LYS A 68 -15.51 7.39 2.31
N LYS A 69 -14.99 7.04 3.48
CA LYS A 69 -15.40 7.66 4.76
C LYS A 69 -15.04 9.14 4.82
N SER A 70 -13.84 9.51 4.36
CA SER A 70 -13.41 10.91 4.31
C SER A 70 -14.25 11.75 3.34
N ALA A 71 -14.61 11.19 2.19
CA ALA A 71 -15.48 11.85 1.21
C ALA A 71 -16.89 12.09 1.78
N VAL A 72 -17.49 11.07 2.41
CA VAL A 72 -18.81 11.20 3.07
C VAL A 72 -18.74 12.22 4.21
N PHE A 73 -17.66 12.23 4.99
CA PHE A 73 -17.49 13.23 6.05
C PHE A 73 -17.46 14.65 5.50
N LEU A 74 -16.72 14.89 4.40
CA LEU A 74 -16.64 16.20 3.76
C LEU A 74 -17.98 16.67 3.18
N GLU A 75 -18.79 15.74 2.65
CA GLU A 75 -20.12 16.05 2.10
C GLU A 75 -21.13 16.49 3.18
N ASN A 76 -21.01 15.98 4.40
CA ASN A 76 -21.91 16.29 5.51
C ASN A 76 -21.48 17.51 6.35
N LEU A 77 -20.45 18.22 5.93
CA LEU A 77 -19.88 19.39 6.61
C LEU A 77 -20.45 20.69 6.04
#